data_AF-A0A939M6S3-F1
#
_entry.id   AF-A0A939M6S3-F1
#
_cell.length_a   1.000
_cell.length_b   1.000
_cell.length_c   1.000
_cell.angle_alpha   90.00
_cell.angle_beta   90.00
_cell.angle_gamma   90.00
#
_symmetry.space_group_name_H-M   'P 1'
#
loop_
_entity.id
_entity.type
_entity.pdbx_description
1 polymer ?
#
loop_
_entity_poly.entity_id
_entity_poly.type
_entity_poly.pdbx_seq_one_letter_code
_entity_poly.pdbx_strand_id
1 'polypeptide(L)'
;MKRRYLNIEIGPYLRDTQKLSAMQSGAYLHLLMHYAVHGELPHEDDAAMRMIARLDTQQWRRTKPVLAKFFDAHWRNPRADRDMMKQERLAVLRALSGQAGGRSSGMSRRARSRLVDN
;
A
#
# COMPACT_ATOMS: atom_id res chain seq x y z
N MET A 1 0.19 6.76 11.22
CA MET A 1 -1.15 6.89 10.60
C MET A 1 -1.54 5.53 10.04
N LYS A 2 -2.74 4.99 10.31
CA LYS A 2 -3.10 3.62 9.88
C LYS A 2 -3.31 3.60 8.35
N ARG A 3 -2.33 3.04 7.61
CA ARG A 3 -2.39 2.92 6.14
C ARG A 3 -3.50 1.92 5.79
N ARG A 4 -4.50 2.36 5.01
CA ARG A 4 -5.83 1.72 4.97
C ARG A 4 -6.10 0.88 3.71
N TYR A 5 -5.37 1.12 2.63
CA TYR A 5 -5.48 0.37 1.37
C TYR A 5 -4.11 0.31 0.67
N LEU A 6 -3.79 -0.83 0.05
CA LEU A 6 -2.64 -1.00 -0.84
C LEU A 6 -3.11 -0.78 -2.28
N ASN A 7 -2.60 0.24 -2.96
CA ASN A 7 -2.78 0.42 -4.40
C ASN A 7 -1.56 -0.12 -5.17
N ILE A 8 -1.71 -1.29 -5.80
CA ILE A 8 -0.70 -1.88 -6.69
C ILE A 8 -1.06 -1.56 -8.15
N GLU A 9 -0.14 -0.92 -8.87
CA GLU A 9 -0.24 -0.84 -10.33
C GLU A 9 0.04 -2.23 -10.96
N ILE A 10 -0.98 -2.78 -11.63
CA ILE A 10 -0.99 -4.16 -12.15
C ILE A 10 0.13 -4.40 -13.16
N GLY A 11 0.32 -3.50 -14.13
CA GLY A 11 1.33 -3.68 -15.19
C GLY A 11 2.76 -3.86 -14.64
N PRO A 12 3.25 -2.93 -13.78
CA PRO A 12 4.52 -3.12 -13.11
C PRO A 12 4.53 -4.32 -12.16
N TYR A 13 3.42 -4.67 -11.47
CA TYR A 13 3.38 -5.88 -10.63
C TYR A 13 3.60 -7.15 -11.43
N LEU A 14 2.89 -7.30 -12.55
CA LEU A 14 3.04 -8.43 -13.46
C LEU A 14 4.48 -8.51 -13.98
N ARG A 15 5.06 -7.38 -14.44
CA ARG A 15 6.44 -7.30 -14.94
C ARG A 15 7.46 -7.85 -13.93
N ASP A 16 7.37 -7.43 -12.67
CA ASP A 16 8.32 -7.86 -11.63
C ASP A 16 8.13 -9.34 -11.25
N THR A 17 6.89 -9.84 -11.33
CA THR A 17 6.50 -11.18 -10.86
C THR A 17 6.41 -12.26 -11.95
N GLN A 18 6.68 -11.96 -13.24
CA GLN A 18 6.53 -12.93 -14.36
C GLN A 18 7.22 -14.28 -14.15
N LYS A 19 8.37 -14.28 -13.45
CA LYS A 19 9.18 -15.48 -13.17
C LYS A 19 8.72 -16.28 -11.94
N LEU A 20 7.71 -15.81 -11.22
CA LEU A 20 7.19 -16.46 -10.02
C LEU A 20 6.06 -17.43 -10.40
N SER A 21 6.02 -18.59 -9.74
CA SER A 21 4.82 -19.44 -9.80
C SER A 21 3.62 -18.74 -9.16
N ALA A 22 2.40 -19.18 -9.46
CA ALA A 22 1.18 -18.63 -8.87
C ALA A 22 1.23 -18.60 -7.32
N MET A 23 1.76 -19.66 -6.69
CA MET A 23 1.98 -19.74 -5.25
C MET A 23 2.98 -18.69 -4.74
N GLN A 24 4.11 -18.52 -5.44
CA GLN A 24 5.14 -17.54 -5.08
C GLN A 24 4.63 -16.09 -5.25
N SER A 25 3.88 -15.82 -6.32
CA SER A 25 3.24 -14.53 -6.58
C SER A 25 2.18 -14.21 -5.51
N GLY A 26 1.34 -15.18 -5.15
CA GLY A 26 0.37 -15.03 -4.05
C GLY A 26 1.04 -14.77 -2.70
N ALA A 27 2.10 -15.53 -2.37
CA ALA A 27 2.88 -15.34 -1.14
C ALA A 27 3.53 -13.93 -1.09
N TYR A 28 4.11 -13.47 -2.19
CA TYR A 28 4.64 -12.11 -2.33
C TYR A 28 3.56 -11.04 -2.12
N LEU A 29 2.40 -11.20 -2.77
CA LEU A 29 1.27 -10.30 -2.63
C LEU A 29 0.76 -10.21 -1.17
N HIS A 30 0.70 -11.34 -0.46
CA HIS A 30 0.31 -11.34 0.95
C HIS A 30 1.33 -10.62 1.85
N LEU A 31 2.64 -10.80 1.63
CA LEU A 31 3.67 -10.03 2.33
C LEU A 31 3.56 -8.53 2.02
N LEU A 32 3.35 -8.15 0.76
CA LEU A 32 3.12 -6.74 0.39
C LEU A 32 1.87 -6.14 1.06
N MET A 33 0.78 -6.90 1.16
CA MET A 33 -0.45 -6.44 1.85
C MET A 33 -0.21 -6.21 3.35
N HIS A 34 0.53 -7.09 4.03
CA HIS A 34 0.93 -6.87 5.42
C HIS A 34 1.84 -5.63 5.55
N TYR A 35 2.89 -5.56 4.74
CA TYR A 35 3.84 -4.45 4.72
C TYR A 35 3.13 -3.10 4.45
N ALA A 36 2.13 -3.06 3.58
CA ALA A 36 1.37 -1.85 3.29
C ALA A 36 0.55 -1.33 4.48
N VAL A 37 -0.02 -2.24 5.29
CA VAL A 37 -0.84 -1.91 6.46
C VAL A 37 0.02 -1.55 7.67
N HIS A 38 1.08 -2.32 7.92
CA HIS A 38 1.91 -2.23 9.12
C HIS A 38 3.15 -1.35 8.95
N GLY A 39 3.64 -1.18 7.72
CA GLY A 39 4.88 -0.46 7.40
C GLY A 39 6.16 -1.29 7.52
N GLU A 40 6.04 -2.56 7.93
CA GLU A 40 7.14 -3.51 8.12
C GLU A 40 6.68 -4.97 8.07
N LEU A 41 7.64 -5.89 8.09
CA LEU A 41 7.45 -7.34 8.14
C LEU A 41 8.24 -7.92 9.33
N PRO A 42 7.69 -8.89 10.09
CA PRO A 42 8.33 -9.50 11.24
C PRO A 42 9.40 -10.53 10.82
N HIS A 43 10.44 -10.07 10.12
CA HIS A 43 11.38 -10.93 9.40
C HIS A 43 12.30 -11.80 10.27
N GLU A 44 12.45 -11.44 11.54
CA GLU A 44 13.12 -12.25 12.57
C GLU A 44 12.27 -13.48 12.99
N ASP A 45 10.94 -13.42 12.82
CA ASP A 45 10.03 -14.54 13.10
C ASP A 45 9.60 -15.23 11.79
N ASP A 46 10.32 -16.30 11.46
CA ASP A 46 10.07 -17.09 10.26
C ASP A 46 8.71 -17.82 10.27
N ALA A 47 8.13 -18.04 11.45
CA ALA A 47 6.80 -18.63 11.60
C ALA A 47 5.70 -17.57 11.33
N ALA A 48 5.85 -16.34 11.84
CA ALA A 48 4.98 -15.23 11.47
C ALA A 48 5.05 -14.94 9.96
N MET A 49 6.25 -14.91 9.39
CA MET A 49 6.47 -14.66 7.95
C MET A 49 5.77 -15.70 7.07
N ARG A 50 5.88 -17.01 7.37
CA ARG A 50 5.16 -18.03 6.59
C ARG A 50 3.65 -17.92 6.71
N MET A 51 3.14 -17.54 7.90
CA MET A 51 1.70 -17.41 8.14
C MET A 51 1.13 -16.20 7.39
N ILE A 52 1.85 -15.08 7.36
CA ILE A 52 1.51 -13.93 6.51
C ILE A 52 1.50 -14.35 5.04
N ALA A 53 2.56 -15.02 4.57
CA ALA A 53 2.69 -15.52 3.21
C ALA A 53 1.67 -16.63 2.83
N ARG A 54 0.90 -17.15 3.80
CA ARG A 54 -0.05 -18.27 3.68
C ARG A 54 0.59 -19.58 3.19
N LEU A 55 1.81 -19.87 3.64
CA LEU A 55 2.55 -21.07 3.27
C LEU A 55 2.77 -22.02 4.45
N ASP A 56 2.79 -23.32 4.17
CA ASP A 56 3.32 -24.32 5.11
C ASP A 56 4.86 -24.20 5.25
N THR A 57 5.44 -24.92 6.20
CA THR A 57 6.88 -24.87 6.49
C THR A 57 7.75 -25.33 5.31
N GLN A 58 7.32 -26.32 4.52
CA GLN A 58 8.09 -26.83 3.38
C GLN A 58 8.01 -25.87 2.19
N GLN A 59 6.81 -25.37 1.88
CA GLN A 59 6.57 -24.33 0.88
C GLN A 59 7.35 -23.06 1.20
N TRP A 60 7.34 -22.61 2.46
CA TRP A 60 8.06 -21.44 2.93
C TRP A 60 9.57 -21.59 2.75
N ARG A 61 10.17 -22.70 3.22
CA ARG A 61 11.63 -22.95 3.06
C ARG A 61 12.08 -22.92 1.59
N ARG A 62 11.24 -23.38 0.66
CA ARG A 62 11.52 -23.31 -0.80
C ARG A 62 11.27 -21.92 -1.39
N THR A 63 10.34 -21.15 -0.83
CA THR A 63 9.86 -19.88 -1.40
C THR A 63 10.60 -18.66 -0.84
N LYS A 64 10.96 -18.65 0.45
CA LYS A 64 11.68 -17.54 1.11
C LYS A 64 12.92 -17.08 0.33
N PRO A 65 13.82 -17.94 -0.19
CA PRO A 65 15.01 -17.50 -0.94
C PRO A 65 14.69 -16.88 -2.31
N VAL A 66 13.51 -17.17 -2.87
CA VAL A 66 13.02 -16.54 -4.11
C VAL A 66 12.43 -15.17 -3.79
N LEU A 67 11.63 -15.08 -2.73
CA LEU A 67 10.99 -13.83 -2.31
C LEU A 67 11.98 -12.80 -1.74
N ALA A 68 13.00 -13.24 -1.00
CA ALA A 68 14.03 -12.35 -0.44
C ALA A 68 14.69 -11.45 -1.49
N LYS A 69 14.74 -11.88 -2.77
CA LYS A 69 15.28 -11.08 -3.90
C LYS A 69 14.46 -9.84 -4.25
N PHE A 70 13.27 -9.68 -3.68
CA PHE A 70 12.38 -8.53 -3.86
C PHE A 70 12.42 -7.55 -2.67
N PHE A 71 13.22 -7.85 -1.65
CA PHE A 71 13.36 -7.03 -0.45
C PHE A 71 14.85 -6.72 -0.18
N ASP A 72 15.12 -5.79 0.72
CA ASP A 72 16.46 -5.57 1.27
C ASP A 72 16.76 -6.49 2.46
N ALA A 73 17.91 -6.29 3.11
CA ALA A 73 18.34 -7.07 4.27
C ALA A 73 17.36 -7.02 5.47
N HIS A 74 16.59 -5.95 5.61
CA HIS A 74 15.61 -5.74 6.69
C HIS A 74 14.16 -6.02 6.21
N TRP A 75 14.02 -6.77 5.12
CA TRP A 75 12.75 -7.08 4.47
C TRP A 75 11.90 -5.85 4.10
N ARG A 76 12.53 -4.69 3.84
CA ARG A 76 11.86 -3.51 3.26
C ARG A 76 11.68 -3.73 1.77
N ASN A 77 10.61 -3.18 1.20
CA ASN A 77 10.36 -3.24 -0.24
C ASN A 77 10.43 -1.83 -0.85
N PRO A 78 11.55 -1.44 -1.50
CA PRO A 78 11.74 -0.08 -1.99
C PRO A 78 10.70 0.38 -3.01
N ARG A 79 10.02 -0.56 -3.69
CA ARG A 79 8.90 -0.23 -4.57
C ARG A 79 7.64 0.09 -3.77
N ALA A 80 7.25 -0.78 -2.83
CA ALA A 80 6.11 -0.54 -1.97
C ALA A 80 6.25 0.79 -1.21
N ASP A 81 7.43 1.10 -0.69
CA ASP A 81 7.71 2.38 -0.03
C ASP A 81 7.47 3.57 -0.96
N ARG A 82 7.96 3.54 -2.21
CA ARG A 82 7.68 4.59 -3.21
C ARG A 82 6.19 4.70 -3.53
N ASP A 83 5.52 3.57 -3.73
CA ASP A 83 4.09 3.53 -4.06
C ASP A 83 3.25 4.09 -2.89
N MET A 84 3.62 3.78 -1.64
CA MET A 84 3.02 4.32 -0.42
C MET A 84 3.28 5.82 -0.26
N MET A 85 4.50 6.31 -0.48
CA MET A 85 4.82 7.75 -0.47
C MET A 85 4.05 8.52 -1.55
N LYS A 86 3.94 7.98 -2.77
CA LYS A 86 3.13 8.53 -3.87
C LYS A 86 1.66 8.65 -3.45
N GLN A 87 1.11 7.62 -2.80
CA GLN A 87 -0.27 7.60 -2.30
C GLN A 87 -0.50 8.63 -1.18
N GLU A 88 0.43 8.75 -0.23
CA GLU A 88 0.36 9.74 0.86
C GLU A 88 0.39 11.17 0.32
N ARG A 89 1.31 11.48 -0.62
CA ARG A 89 1.34 12.78 -1.31
C ARG A 89 0.01 13.10 -2.01
N LEU A 90 -0.55 12.13 -2.74
CA LEU A 90 -1.85 12.30 -3.41
C LEU A 90 -3.01 12.45 -2.43
N ALA A 91 -2.97 11.79 -1.27
CA ALA A 91 -3.99 11.95 -0.23
C ALA A 91 -3.96 13.36 0.38
N VAL A 92 -2.77 13.90 0.68
CA VAL A 92 -2.59 15.28 1.16
C VAL A 92 -3.10 16.30 0.14
N LEU A 93 -2.72 16.15 -1.14
CA LEU A 93 -3.20 17.05 -2.21
C LEU A 93 -4.73 17.03 -2.34
N ARG A 94 -5.36 15.85 -2.30
CA ARG A 94 -6.83 15.73 -2.32
C ARG A 94 -7.48 16.39 -1.11
N ALA A 95 -6.91 16.25 0.08
CA ALA A 95 -7.41 16.90 1.29
C ALA A 95 -7.35 18.44 1.19
N LEU A 96 -6.23 18.99 0.69
CA LEU A 96 -6.07 20.43 0.47
C LEU A 96 -7.07 20.97 -0.56
N SER A 97 -7.20 20.32 -1.72
CA SER A 97 -8.18 20.70 -2.74
C SER A 97 -9.63 20.60 -2.23
N GLY A 98 -9.95 19.58 -1.44
CA GLY A 98 -11.25 19.42 -0.79
C GLY A 98 -11.55 20.54 0.21
N GLN A 99 -10.57 20.95 1.02
CA GLN A 99 -10.72 22.10 1.92
C GLN A 99 -10.93 23.42 1.15
N ALA A 100 -10.16 23.65 0.07
CA ALA A 100 -10.29 24.85 -0.75
C ALA A 100 -11.67 24.94 -1.43
N GLY A 101 -12.11 23.85 -2.08
CA GLY A 101 -13.44 23.75 -2.69
C GLY A 101 -14.59 23.82 -1.68
N GLY A 102 -14.39 23.28 -0.47
CA GLY A 102 -15.34 23.40 0.64
C GLY A 102 -15.49 24.84 1.12
N ARG A 103 -14.37 25.57 1.26
CA ARG A 103 -14.36 27.01 1.63
C ARG A 103 -15.06 27.86 0.58
N SER A 104 -14.70 27.74 -0.70
CA SER A 104 -15.34 28.52 -1.78
C SER A 104 -16.84 28.22 -1.87
N SER A 105 -17.22 26.94 -1.88
CA SER A 105 -18.63 26.51 -1.87
C SER A 105 -19.40 26.98 -0.63
N GLY A 106 -18.72 27.17 0.50
CA GLY A 106 -19.29 27.73 1.73
C GLY A 106 -19.53 29.23 1.61
N MET A 107 -18.55 29.99 1.11
CA MET A 107 -18.71 31.42 0.85
C MET A 107 -19.84 31.69 -0.16
N SER A 108 -19.87 30.98 -1.29
CA SER A 108 -20.90 31.15 -2.32
C SER A 108 -22.30 30.71 -1.88
N ARG A 109 -22.44 29.92 -0.80
CA ARG A 109 -23.73 29.64 -0.16
C ARG A 109 -24.15 30.77 0.79
N ARG A 110 -23.23 31.25 1.63
CA ARG A 110 -23.48 32.39 2.54
C ARG A 110 -23.79 33.69 1.80
N ALA A 111 -23.11 33.95 0.68
CA ALA A 111 -23.40 35.11 -0.17
C ALA A 111 -24.78 35.02 -0.82
N ARG A 112 -25.22 33.81 -1.21
CA ARG A 112 -26.54 33.60 -1.81
C ARG A 112 -27.70 33.73 -0.81
N SER A 113 -27.58 33.27 0.45
CA SER A 113 -28.68 33.46 1.41
C SER A 113 -28.90 34.94 1.73
N ARG A 114 -27.82 35.70 1.94
CA ARG A 114 -27.89 37.15 2.21
C ARG A 114 -28.53 38.01 1.11
N LEU A 115 -28.69 37.47 -0.11
CA LEU A 115 -29.39 38.12 -1.23
C LEU A 115 -30.88 37.73 -1.31
N VAL A 116 -31.34 36.80 -0.47
CA VAL A 116 -32.75 36.37 -0.36
C VAL A 116 -33.40 36.93 0.90
N ASP A 117 -32.58 37.24 1.92
CA ASP A 117 -33.01 37.77 3.22
C ASP A 117 -33.19 39.32 3.24
N ASN A 118 -33.13 40.00 2.08
CA ASN A 118 -33.14 41.47 1.95
C ASN A 118 -33.81 41.94 0.65
#